data_AF-A0A316ACH8-F1
#
_entry.id   AF-A0A316ACH8-F1
#
_cell.length_a   1.000
_cell.length_b   1.000
_cell.length_c   1.000
_cell.angle_alpha   90.00
_cell.angle_beta   90.00
_cell.angle_gamma   90.00
#
_symmetry.space_group_name_H-M   'P 1'
#
loop_
_entity.id
_entity.type
_entity.pdbx_description
1 polymer ?
#
loop_
_entity_poly.entity_id
_entity_poly.type
_entity_poly.pdbx_seq_one_letter_code
_entity_poly.pdbx_strand_id
1 'polypeptide(L)'
;MLNSADPGTPTAAEVVTAVADAMGVQVEVVDDDERGEVSPWSTWPPFFLDTSASLATGYRPVGTHAETVVACVEELVGRLRCQPGG
;
A
#
# COMPACT_ATOMS: atom_id res chain seq x y z
N MET A 1 19.76 6.17 11.82
CA MET A 1 18.54 5.50 11.36
C MET A 1 18.49 5.60 9.84
N LEU A 2 18.07 4.55 9.13
CA LEU A 2 18.02 4.50 7.65
C LEU A 2 16.60 4.12 7.19
N ASN A 3 16.07 4.84 6.20
CA ASN A 3 14.80 4.49 5.55
C ASN A 3 14.93 3.15 4.84
N SER A 4 14.11 2.17 5.22
CA SER A 4 14.25 0.77 4.80
C SER A 4 12.86 0.17 4.58
N ALA A 5 12.21 0.57 3.48
CA ALA A 5 10.91 0.08 3.05
C ALA A 5 10.84 0.12 1.51
N ASP A 6 9.70 -0.29 0.94
CA ASP A 6 9.40 -0.05 -0.47
C ASP A 6 9.43 1.47 -0.78
N PRO A 7 10.29 1.96 -1.70
CA PRO A 7 10.31 3.36 -2.10
C PRO A 7 9.23 3.73 -3.13
N GLY A 8 8.39 2.77 -3.54
CA GLY A 8 7.33 2.96 -4.51
C GLY A 8 6.33 4.05 -4.13
N THR A 9 5.64 4.57 -5.15
CA THR A 9 4.67 5.66 -5.03
C THR A 9 3.31 5.27 -5.62
N PRO A 10 2.65 4.23 -5.09
CA PRO A 10 1.43 3.70 -5.69
C PRO A 10 0.31 4.74 -5.67
N THR A 11 -0.46 4.80 -6.74
CA THR A 11 -1.70 5.57 -6.80
C THR A 11 -2.76 4.96 -5.88
N ALA A 12 -3.77 5.75 -5.49
CA ALA A 12 -4.93 5.25 -4.77
C ALA A 12 -5.63 4.09 -5.53
N ALA A 13 -5.69 4.17 -6.86
CA ALA A 13 -6.25 3.12 -7.71
C ALA A 13 -5.45 1.80 -7.62
N GLU A 14 -4.11 1.88 -7.64
CA GLU A 14 -3.23 0.71 -7.48
C GLU A 14 -3.36 0.10 -6.07
N VAL A 15 -3.49 0.91 -5.04
CA VAL A 15 -3.72 0.44 -3.66
C VAL A 15 -5.06 -0.30 -3.56
N VAL A 16 -6.15 0.30 -4.06
CA VAL A 16 -7.50 -0.31 -4.03
C VAL A 16 -7.52 -1.61 -4.82
N THR A 17 -6.90 -1.63 -6.00
CA THR A 17 -6.82 -2.83 -6.84
C THR A 17 -6.07 -3.96 -6.13
N ALA A 18 -4.91 -3.67 -5.54
CA ALA A 18 -4.13 -4.68 -4.81
C ALA A 18 -4.90 -5.27 -3.61
N VAL A 19 -5.68 -4.44 -2.90
CA VAL A 19 -6.53 -4.91 -1.81
C VAL A 19 -7.69 -5.75 -2.33
N ALA A 20 -8.35 -5.33 -3.41
CA ALA A 20 -9.45 -6.07 -4.02
C ALA A 20 -9.00 -7.45 -4.53
N ASP A 21 -7.83 -7.50 -5.18
CA ASP A 21 -7.20 -8.74 -5.64
C ASP A 21 -6.90 -9.67 -4.45
N ALA A 22 -6.32 -9.14 -3.37
CA ALA A 22 -6.06 -9.91 -2.15
C ALA A 22 -7.34 -10.44 -1.48
N MET A 23 -8.44 -9.71 -1.60
CA MET A 23 -9.77 -10.14 -1.11
C MET A 23 -10.47 -11.11 -2.07
N GLY A 24 -9.96 -11.30 -3.30
CA GLY A 24 -10.61 -12.11 -4.34
C GLY A 24 -11.92 -11.50 -4.85
N VAL A 25 -12.05 -10.18 -4.82
CA VAL A 25 -13.25 -9.46 -5.31
C VAL A 25 -12.90 -8.62 -6.53
N GLN A 26 -13.89 -8.36 -7.37
CA GLN A 26 -13.74 -7.46 -8.51
C GLN A 26 -14.35 -6.11 -8.16
N VAL A 27 -13.61 -5.04 -8.41
CA VAL A 27 -14.02 -3.67 -8.12
C VAL A 27 -13.85 -2.79 -9.35
N GLU A 28 -14.73 -1.81 -9.47
CA GLU A 28 -14.56 -0.70 -10.40
C GLU A 28 -14.03 0.49 -9.61
N VAL A 29 -12.85 0.99 -9.96
CA VAL A 29 -12.29 2.21 -9.36
C VAL A 29 -12.84 3.39 -10.15
N VAL A 30 -13.55 4.28 -9.47
CA VAL A 30 -14.15 5.49 -10.04
C VAL A 30 -13.46 6.70 -9.41
N ASP A 31 -13.02 7.64 -10.25
CA ASP A 31 -12.45 8.91 -9.79
C ASP A 31 -13.55 9.82 -9.21
N ASP A 32 -13.26 10.41 -8.05
CA ASP A 32 -14.05 11.48 -7.47
C ASP A 32 -13.43 12.84 -7.82
N ASP A 33 -13.91 13.42 -8.92
CA ASP A 33 -13.43 14.68 -9.49
C ASP A 33 -13.49 15.87 -8.49
N GLU A 34 -14.30 15.78 -7.43
CA GLU A 34 -14.46 16.87 -6.46
C GLU A 34 -13.31 16.95 -5.44
N ARG A 35 -12.63 15.83 -5.15
CA ARG A 35 -11.58 15.76 -4.12
C ARG A 35 -10.18 15.52 -4.68
N GLY A 36 -10.07 14.91 -5.85
CA GLY A 36 -8.79 14.51 -6.43
C GLY A 36 -8.04 13.48 -5.57
N GLU A 37 -6.94 12.95 -6.10
CA GLU A 37 -6.13 11.97 -5.39
C GLU A 37 -5.33 12.64 -4.26
N VAL A 38 -5.63 12.29 -3.00
CA VAL A 38 -4.87 12.74 -1.84
C VAL A 38 -3.89 11.64 -1.43
N SER A 39 -2.62 11.85 -1.73
CA SER A 39 -1.52 10.97 -1.33
C SER A 39 -0.31 11.80 -0.90
N PRO A 40 0.66 11.22 -0.15
CA PRO A 40 1.90 11.90 0.17
C PRO A 40 2.68 12.37 -1.07
N TRP A 41 2.45 11.76 -2.23
CA TRP A 41 3.11 12.08 -3.49
C TRP A 41 2.40 13.19 -4.28
N SER A 42 1.13 13.47 -3.97
CA SER A 42 0.35 14.55 -4.60
C SER A 42 0.38 15.88 -3.84
N THR A 43 1.06 15.96 -2.68
CA THR A 43 1.22 17.22 -1.90
C THR A 43 2.29 18.15 -2.47
N TRP A 44 2.30 19.42 -2.02
CA TRP A 44 3.42 20.35 -2.24
C TRP A 44 4.06 20.81 -0.91
N PRO A 45 5.35 20.52 -0.67
CA PRO A 45 6.22 19.68 -1.49
C PRO A 45 5.77 18.21 -1.46
N PRO A 46 6.05 17.43 -2.52
CA PRO A 46 5.78 15.99 -2.52
C PRO A 46 6.74 15.28 -1.56
N PHE A 47 6.27 14.21 -0.93
CA PHE A 47 7.07 13.38 -0.05
C PHE A 47 7.51 12.10 -0.76
N PHE A 48 8.82 11.86 -0.86
CA PHE A 48 9.40 10.63 -1.41
C PHE A 48 10.35 9.98 -0.40
N LEU A 49 10.32 8.65 -0.33
CA LEU A 49 11.17 7.89 0.57
C LEU A 49 12.53 7.60 -0.09
N ASP A 50 13.56 8.34 0.29
CA ASP A 50 14.93 8.03 -0.12
C ASP A 50 15.47 6.83 0.68
N THR A 51 15.71 5.71 -0.01
CA THR A 51 16.26 4.46 0.54
C THR A 51 17.71 4.20 0.09
N SER A 52 18.36 5.14 -0.60
CA SER A 52 19.72 4.96 -1.13
C SER A 52 20.73 4.51 -0.07
N ALA A 53 20.66 5.10 1.12
CA ALA A 53 21.55 4.79 2.22
C ALA A 53 21.31 3.40 2.82
N SER A 54 20.08 2.86 2.83
CA SER A 54 19.84 1.49 3.30
C SER A 54 20.28 0.47 2.25
N LEU A 55 19.98 0.72 0.97
CA LEU A 55 20.43 -0.13 -0.14
C LEU A 55 21.96 -0.28 -0.18
N ALA A 56 22.70 0.78 0.14
CA ALA A 56 24.16 0.76 0.24
C ALA A 56 24.70 -0.19 1.33
N THR A 57 23.88 -0.56 2.31
CA THR A 57 24.24 -1.55 3.35
C THR A 57 23.99 -3.00 2.93
N GLY A 58 23.38 -3.21 1.76
CA GLY A 58 22.91 -4.51 1.29
C GLY A 58 21.47 -4.85 1.70
N TYR A 59 20.77 -3.96 2.41
CA TYR A 59 19.34 -4.08 2.64
C TYR A 59 18.58 -4.14 1.31
N ARG A 60 17.52 -4.95 1.26
CA ARG A 60 16.57 -5.00 0.16
C ARG A 60 15.15 -5.04 0.73
N PRO A 61 14.22 -4.23 0.22
CA PRO A 61 12.80 -4.39 0.54
C PRO A 61 12.35 -5.83 0.28
N VAL A 62 11.49 -6.34 1.15
CA VAL A 62 10.96 -7.72 1.04
C VAL A 62 10.06 -7.87 -0.19
N GLY A 63 9.42 -6.78 -0.61
CA GLY A 63 8.60 -6.69 -1.81
C GLY A 63 8.01 -5.29 -1.94
N THR A 64 7.22 -5.11 -2.98
CA THR A 64 6.41 -3.92 -3.23
C THR A 64 5.17 -3.88 -2.34
N HIS A 65 4.48 -2.74 -2.31
CA HIS A 65 3.15 -2.63 -1.67
C HIS A 65 2.20 -3.73 -2.16
N ALA A 66 2.08 -3.94 -3.48
CA ALA A 66 1.15 -4.92 -4.04
C ALA A 66 1.47 -6.37 -3.61
N GLU A 67 2.75 -6.72 -3.48
CA GLU A 67 3.17 -8.05 -3.04
C GLU A 67 2.98 -8.25 -1.53
N THR A 68 3.14 -7.20 -0.72
CA THR A 68 3.17 -7.30 0.74
C THR A 68 1.82 -7.04 1.40
N VAL A 69 0.91 -6.29 0.77
CA VAL A 69 -0.42 -5.96 1.31
C VAL A 69 -1.30 -7.19 1.49
N VAL A 70 -1.08 -8.24 0.68
CA VAL A 70 -1.86 -9.49 0.70
C VAL A 70 -1.88 -10.12 2.10
N ALA A 71 -0.71 -10.26 2.73
CA ALA A 71 -0.60 -10.86 4.05
C ALA A 71 -1.39 -10.07 5.12
N CYS A 72 -1.38 -8.73 5.05
CA CYS A 72 -2.15 -7.88 5.94
C CYS A 72 -3.66 -8.05 5.73
N VAL A 73 -4.10 -8.13 4.48
CA VAL A 73 -5.52 -8.34 4.12
C VAL A 73 -6.01 -9.69 4.62
N GLU A 74 -5.26 -10.76 4.36
CA GLU A 74 -5.59 -12.12 4.82
C GLU A 74 -5.73 -12.17 6.34
N GLU A 75 -4.82 -11.51 7.06
CA GLU A 75 -4.83 -11.44 8.51
C GLU A 75 -6.10 -10.73 9.03
N LEU A 76 -6.44 -9.56 8.47
CA LEU A 76 -7.63 -8.80 8.86
C LEU A 76 -8.92 -9.57 8.56
N VAL A 77 -9.01 -10.20 7.39
CA VAL A 77 -10.15 -11.05 7.00
C VAL A 77 -10.27 -12.25 7.95
N GLY A 78 -9.13 -12.86 8.31
CA GLY A 78 -9.08 -13.95 9.30
C GLY A 78 -9.60 -13.51 10.67
N ARG A 79 -9.18 -12.34 11.16
CA ARG A 79 -9.66 -11.77 12.44
C ARG A 79 -11.17 -11.54 12.42
N LEU A 80 -11.71 -10.95 11.35
CA LEU A 80 -13.15 -10.72 11.22
C LEU A 80 -13.98 -12.02 11.24
N ARG A 81 -13.45 -13.11 10.68
CA ARG A 81 -14.09 -14.44 10.71
C ARG A 81 -14.03 -15.10 12.08
N CYS A 82 -12.97 -14.84 12.85
CA CYS A 82 -12.76 -15.40 14.19
C CYS A 82 -13.41 -14.57 15.30
N GLN A 83 -13.86 -13.35 15.00
CA GLN A 83 -14.52 -12.49 15.98
C GLN A 83 -15.94 -13.03 16.22
N PRO A 84 -16.29 -13.52 17.42
CA PRO A 84 -17.68 -13.83 17.74
C PRO A 84 -18.48 -12.53 17.62
N GLY A 85 -19.61 -12.59 16.90
CA GLY A 85 -20.33 -11.43 16.36
C GLY A 85 -20.59 -10.28 17.34
N GLY A 86 -20.69 -9.08 16.77
CA GLY A 86 -21.40 -7.97 17.41
C GLY A 86 -22.90 -8.21 17.51
#